data_AF-A0AA51QS54-F1
#
_entry.id   AF-A0AA51QS54-F1
#
_cell.length_a   1.000
_cell.length_b   1.000
_cell.length_c   1.000
_cell.angle_alpha   90.00
_cell.angle_beta   90.00
_cell.angle_gamma   90.00
#
_symmetry.space_group_name_H-M   'P 1'
#
loop_
_entity.id
_entity.type
_entity.pdbx_description
1 polymer ?
#
loop_
_entity_poly.entity_id
_entity_poly.type
_entity_poly.pdbx_seq_one_letter_code
_entity_poly.pdbx_strand_id
1 'polypeptide(L)'
;MRYQGIDRIAMCLLVLIALFVPVASAFGENLPRPLAENSPEIISALKNHIVYVGESQEARMNGIIRYIDLISNGTAKIDLEWIQEDYLTQASSIPLMYTAREINAAREEMGKQSLNFANAAQDQLLFFNGNFNTMKDYVNDSMIALSDSFVSARDPQWLARSGARLAVFNASSSERNTTLSDLVRQGIDVTKAREISDQIDSQRTNLENALAHRGDVTIQSVNSDIKFLNQQFRNAVLDYRAQLRIMTSVATVSAMK
;
A
#
# COMPACT_ATOMS: atom_id res chain seq x y z
N MET A 1 6.26 19.72 28.69
CA MET A 1 6.86 19.20 27.45
C MET A 1 5.76 19.14 26.39
N ARG A 2 5.90 19.90 25.30
CA ARG A 2 4.87 20.11 24.28
C ARG A 2 4.81 18.91 23.33
N TYR A 3 3.65 18.26 23.26
CA TYR A 3 3.33 17.23 22.26
C TYR A 3 3.17 17.88 20.88
N GLN A 4 4.23 17.91 20.06
CA GLN A 4 4.21 18.38 18.67
C GLN A 4 3.95 17.25 17.65
N GLY A 5 3.12 16.25 18.01
CA GLY A 5 2.94 15.04 17.19
C GLY A 5 1.56 14.87 16.51
N ILE A 6 0.58 15.75 16.76
CA ILE A 6 -0.83 15.46 16.42
C ILE A 6 -1.32 16.22 15.18
N ASP A 7 -0.65 17.29 14.75
CA ASP A 7 -1.14 18.14 13.66
C ASP A 7 -0.84 17.64 12.23
N ARG A 8 -0.18 16.47 12.07
CA ARG A 8 0.08 15.88 10.74
C ARG A 8 -0.82 14.69 10.37
N ILE A 9 -1.71 14.26 11.28
CA ILE A 9 -2.60 13.11 11.03
C ILE A 9 -3.79 13.51 10.12
N ALA A 10 -4.11 14.80 10.03
CA ALA A 10 -5.26 15.30 9.27
C ALA A 10 -5.04 15.45 7.74
N MET A 11 -3.80 15.30 7.25
CA MET A 11 -3.47 15.47 5.82
C MET A 11 -2.75 14.27 5.21
N CYS A 12 -2.95 13.07 5.79
CA CYS A 12 -2.47 11.81 5.21
C CYS A 12 -3.62 10.91 4.72
N LEU A 13 -4.88 11.33 4.91
CA LEU A 13 -6.07 10.50 4.64
C LEU A 13 -6.37 10.28 3.15
N LEU A 14 -5.67 10.97 2.24
CA LEU A 14 -5.84 10.83 0.78
C LEU A 14 -4.58 10.33 0.04
N VAL A 15 -3.45 10.16 0.73
CA VAL A 15 -2.15 9.85 0.07
C VAL A 15 -1.72 8.39 0.23
N LEU A 16 -2.31 7.64 1.17
CA LEU A 16 -1.92 6.24 1.43
C LEU A 16 -2.57 5.20 0.48
N ILE A 17 -3.42 5.65 -0.45
CA ILE A 17 -3.99 4.79 -1.52
C ILE A 17 -3.14 4.86 -2.80
N ALA A 18 -2.22 5.81 -2.92
CA ALA A 18 -1.48 6.06 -4.16
C ALA A 18 -0.20 5.21 -4.38
N LEU A 19 0.12 4.24 -3.51
CA LEU A 19 1.36 3.43 -3.65
C LEU A 19 1.18 2.03 -4.25
N PHE A 20 -0.04 1.66 -4.65
CA PHE A 20 -0.29 0.43 -5.41
C PHE A 20 -1.05 0.73 -6.69
N VAL A 21 -0.45 1.54 -7.58
CA VAL A 21 -0.87 1.54 -8.98
C VAL A 21 -0.18 0.35 -9.65
N PRO A 22 -0.89 -0.72 -10.05
CA PRO A 22 -0.39 -1.56 -11.12
C PRO A 22 -0.39 -0.68 -12.36
N VAL A 23 0.81 -0.29 -12.82
CA VAL A 23 0.95 0.29 -14.16
C VAL A 23 0.72 -0.84 -15.15
N ALA A 24 -0.55 -1.17 -15.35
CA ALA A 24 -1.01 -1.92 -16.50
C ALA A 24 -1.29 -0.91 -17.62
N SER A 25 -0.29 -0.69 -18.48
CA SER A 25 -0.55 -0.18 -19.82
C SER A 25 0.52 -0.72 -20.76
N ALA A 26 0.08 -1.69 -21.57
CA ALA A 26 0.56 -2.04 -22.90
C ALA A 26 2.06 -1.87 -23.19
N PHE A 27 2.83 -2.96 -23.11
CA PHE A 27 3.75 -3.40 -24.16
C PHE A 27 4.05 -4.89 -23.93
N GLY A 28 3.88 -5.69 -24.99
CA GLY A 28 3.95 -7.15 -24.95
C GLY A 28 5.34 -7.72 -24.63
N GLU A 29 5.27 -8.95 -24.11
CA GLU A 29 6.34 -9.94 -23.88
C GLU A 29 7.48 -9.59 -22.91
N ASN A 30 7.45 -10.27 -21.76
CA ASN A 30 8.53 -10.50 -20.80
C ASN A 30 9.12 -9.26 -20.13
N LEU A 31 8.30 -8.39 -19.53
CA LEU A 31 8.77 -7.47 -18.51
C LEU A 31 8.61 -8.10 -17.11
N PRO A 32 9.44 -7.72 -16.11
CA PRO A 32 9.42 -8.29 -14.75
C PRO A 32 8.00 -8.28 -14.17
N ARG A 33 7.47 -9.45 -13.79
CA ARG A 33 6.16 -9.54 -13.13
C ARG A 33 6.39 -9.27 -11.63
N PRO A 34 5.78 -8.24 -11.03
CA PRO A 34 5.79 -8.17 -9.58
C PRO A 34 5.25 -9.49 -9.00
N LEU A 35 5.70 -9.85 -7.79
CA LEU A 35 5.24 -11.02 -7.01
C LEU A 35 3.80 -11.38 -7.34
N ALA A 36 3.50 -12.68 -7.50
CA ALA A 36 2.15 -13.14 -7.75
C ALA A 36 1.18 -12.43 -6.80
N GLU A 37 0.15 -11.79 -7.35
CA GLU A 37 -0.78 -10.89 -6.65
C GLU A 37 -1.32 -11.48 -5.33
N ASN A 38 -1.38 -12.81 -5.23
CA ASN A 38 -1.86 -13.55 -4.07
C ASN A 38 -0.73 -14.26 -3.27
N SER A 39 0.50 -13.73 -3.28
CA SER A 39 1.58 -14.30 -2.46
C SER A 39 1.21 -14.22 -0.96
N PRO A 40 1.56 -15.22 -0.14
CA PRO A 40 1.23 -15.22 1.29
C PRO A 40 1.68 -13.96 2.03
N GLU A 41 2.81 -13.38 1.65
CA GLU A 41 3.36 -12.16 2.23
C GLU A 41 2.50 -10.93 1.90
N ILE A 42 2.05 -10.80 0.64
CA ILE A 42 1.16 -9.69 0.22
C ILE A 42 -0.19 -9.82 0.92
N ILE A 43 -0.78 -11.01 0.93
CA ILE A 43 -2.07 -11.28 1.58
C ILE A 43 -1.98 -10.99 3.08
N SER A 44 -0.92 -11.45 3.75
CA SER A 44 -0.70 -11.20 5.17
C SER A 44 -0.52 -9.70 5.48
N ALA A 45 0.23 -8.97 4.65
CA ALA A 45 0.40 -7.53 4.80
C ALA A 45 -0.91 -6.75 4.62
N LEU A 46 -1.73 -7.14 3.63
CA LEU A 46 -3.04 -6.53 3.41
C LEU A 46 -4.00 -6.78 4.59
N LYS A 47 -4.09 -8.03 5.07
CA LYS A 47 -4.92 -8.38 6.23
C LYS A 47 -4.54 -7.58 7.48
N ASN A 48 -3.26 -7.58 7.84
CA ASN A 48 -2.78 -6.86 9.02
C ASN A 48 -2.99 -5.33 8.88
N HIS A 49 -2.85 -4.77 7.67
CA HIS A 49 -3.16 -3.37 7.45
C HIS A 49 -4.63 -3.06 7.70
N ILE A 50 -5.55 -3.92 7.24
CA ILE A 50 -6.98 -3.69 7.46
C ILE A 50 -7.36 -3.86 8.93
N VAL A 51 -6.79 -4.82 9.67
CA VAL A 51 -7.02 -4.92 11.13
C VAL A 51 -6.67 -3.60 11.82
N TYR A 52 -5.48 -3.07 11.54
CA TYR A 52 -5.05 -1.77 12.09
C TYR A 52 -5.97 -0.60 11.69
N VAL A 53 -6.35 -0.51 10.41
CA VAL A 53 -7.25 0.56 9.93
C VAL A 53 -8.65 0.41 10.51
N GLY A 54 -9.16 -0.82 10.62
CA GLY A 54 -10.47 -1.15 11.16
C GLY A 54 -10.61 -0.69 12.61
N GLU A 55 -9.67 -1.08 13.47
CA GLU A 55 -9.62 -0.61 14.87
C GLU A 55 -9.52 0.92 14.94
N SER A 56 -8.72 1.55 14.07
CA SER A 56 -8.53 3.00 14.12
C SER A 56 -9.79 3.76 13.69
N GLN A 57 -10.49 3.24 12.68
CA GLN A 57 -11.71 3.86 12.20
C GLN A 57 -12.86 3.61 13.17
N GLU A 58 -12.94 2.43 13.79
CA GLU A 58 -13.91 2.13 14.84
C GLU A 58 -13.83 3.13 15.99
N ALA A 59 -12.63 3.37 16.51
CA ALA A 59 -12.37 4.33 17.57
C ALA A 59 -12.85 5.75 17.22
N ARG A 60 -12.64 6.17 15.97
CA ARG A 60 -13.09 7.47 15.46
C ARG A 60 -14.61 7.52 15.35
N MET A 61 -15.23 6.49 14.78
CA MET A 61 -16.68 6.37 14.65
C MET A 61 -17.33 6.40 16.05
N ASN A 62 -16.80 5.67 17.02
CA ASN A 62 -17.25 5.69 18.42
C ASN A 62 -17.21 7.08 19.05
N GLY A 63 -16.12 7.84 18.83
CA GLY A 63 -16.01 9.21 19.32
C GLY A 63 -17.05 10.16 18.71
N ILE A 64 -17.26 10.04 17.40
CA ILE A 64 -18.27 10.82 16.68
C ILE A 64 -19.68 10.45 17.14
N ILE A 65 -20.00 9.16 17.24
CA ILE A 65 -21.29 8.65 17.74
C ILE A 65 -21.55 9.18 19.14
N ARG A 66 -20.59 9.09 20.07
CA ARG A 66 -20.73 9.64 21.44
C ARG A 66 -21.03 11.13 21.44
N TYR A 67 -20.37 11.90 20.56
CA TYR A 67 -20.62 13.34 20.49
C TYR A 67 -22.01 13.64 19.92
N ILE A 68 -22.43 12.95 18.86
CA ILE A 68 -23.77 13.09 18.28
C ILE A 68 -24.85 12.67 19.28
N ASP A 69 -24.65 11.57 20.00
CA ASP A 69 -25.54 11.08 21.05
C ASP A 69 -25.76 12.16 22.13
N LEU A 70 -24.69 12.84 22.53
CA LEU A 70 -24.75 13.94 23.50
C LEU A 70 -25.56 15.12 22.97
N ILE A 71 -25.23 15.66 21.80
CA ILE A 71 -25.87 16.88 21.28
C ILE A 71 -27.32 16.65 20.83
N SER A 72 -27.66 15.40 20.48
CA SER A 72 -29.01 15.00 20.08
C SER A 72 -29.87 14.46 21.23
N ASN A 73 -29.33 14.38 22.44
CA ASN A 73 -29.96 13.74 23.60
C ASN A 73 -30.46 12.31 23.29
N GLY A 74 -29.65 11.50 22.59
CA GLY A 74 -29.98 10.11 22.31
C GLY A 74 -30.70 9.83 20.99
N THR A 75 -31.12 10.86 20.26
CA THR A 75 -32.10 10.69 19.17
C THR A 75 -31.50 10.43 17.78
N ALA A 76 -30.19 10.65 17.60
CA ALA A 76 -29.59 10.74 16.27
C ALA A 76 -28.42 9.78 16.00
N LYS A 77 -28.16 8.82 16.89
CA LYS A 77 -27.00 7.92 16.75
C LYS A 77 -27.26 6.64 15.97
N ILE A 78 -28.51 6.20 15.86
CA ILE A 78 -28.86 4.87 15.33
C ILE A 78 -28.35 4.66 13.90
N ASP A 79 -28.55 5.64 13.02
CA ASP A 79 -28.07 5.54 11.63
C ASP A 79 -26.54 5.47 11.55
N LEU A 80 -25.83 6.16 12.45
CA LEU A 80 -24.37 6.13 12.54
C LEU A 80 -23.87 4.78 13.08
N GLU A 81 -24.56 4.22 14.07
CA GLU A 81 -24.27 2.89 14.63
C GLU A 81 -24.46 1.79 13.57
N TRP A 82 -25.51 1.86 12.75
CA TRP A 82 -25.72 0.90 11.65
C TRP A 82 -24.61 0.97 10.60
N ILE A 83 -24.22 2.17 10.17
CA ILE A 83 -23.12 2.32 9.19
C ILE A 83 -21.79 1.82 9.79
N GLN A 84 -21.57 2.05 11.08
CA GLN A 84 -20.40 1.52 11.79
C GLN A 84 -20.45 -0.02 11.85
N GLU A 85 -21.61 -0.62 12.14
CA GLU A 85 -21.77 -2.08 12.18
C GLU A 85 -21.50 -2.72 10.81
N ASP A 86 -21.99 -2.12 9.73
CA ASP A 86 -21.70 -2.55 8.35
C ASP A 86 -20.19 -2.48 8.06
N TYR A 87 -19.54 -1.39 8.48
CA TYR A 87 -18.09 -1.23 8.37
C TYR A 87 -17.32 -2.34 9.12
N LEU A 88 -17.71 -2.62 10.37
CA LEU A 88 -17.05 -3.61 11.22
C LEU A 88 -17.29 -5.04 10.75
N THR A 89 -18.50 -5.33 10.25
CA THR A 89 -18.83 -6.61 9.60
C THR A 89 -17.94 -6.84 8.39
N GLN A 90 -17.75 -5.82 7.55
CA GLN A 90 -16.85 -5.91 6.42
C GLN A 90 -15.39 -6.10 6.86
N ALA A 91 -14.92 -5.34 7.85
CA ALA A 91 -13.56 -5.42 8.39
C ALA A 91 -13.23 -6.81 8.96
N SER A 92 -14.16 -7.37 9.75
CA SER A 92 -13.99 -8.67 10.41
C SER A 92 -14.04 -9.87 9.46
N SER A 93 -14.58 -9.71 8.25
CA SER A 93 -14.58 -10.75 7.20
C SER A 93 -13.22 -10.90 6.48
N ILE A 94 -12.40 -9.85 6.46
CA ILE A 94 -11.14 -9.80 5.67
C ILE A 94 -10.09 -10.82 6.09
N PRO A 95 -9.91 -11.16 7.39
CA PRO A 95 -9.03 -12.26 7.79
C PRO A 95 -9.33 -13.60 7.10
N LEU A 96 -10.57 -13.81 6.62
CA LEU A 96 -10.99 -15.05 5.95
C LEU A 96 -10.76 -15.04 4.43
N MET A 97 -10.37 -13.91 3.83
CA MET A 97 -10.15 -13.79 2.39
C MET A 97 -8.79 -14.35 1.98
N TYR A 98 -8.66 -14.84 0.75
CA TYR A 98 -7.42 -15.50 0.29
C TYR A 98 -6.74 -14.80 -0.87
N THR A 99 -7.44 -13.87 -1.52
CA THR A 99 -6.92 -13.14 -2.68
C THR A 99 -6.84 -11.63 -2.42
N ALA A 100 -5.87 -10.96 -3.05
CA ALA A 100 -5.74 -9.52 -2.93
C ALA A 100 -6.96 -8.80 -3.53
N ARG A 101 -7.59 -9.39 -4.55
CA ARG A 101 -8.82 -8.88 -5.14
C ARG A 101 -9.98 -8.87 -4.15
N GLU A 102 -10.23 -9.97 -3.44
CA GLU A 102 -11.28 -10.03 -2.40
C GLU A 102 -11.01 -8.99 -1.31
N ILE A 103 -9.77 -8.90 -0.83
CA ILE A 103 -9.39 -7.94 0.21
C ILE A 103 -9.53 -6.49 -0.27
N ASN A 104 -9.18 -6.20 -1.52
CA ASN A 104 -9.34 -4.87 -2.11
C ASN A 104 -10.81 -4.50 -2.31
N ALA A 105 -11.65 -5.43 -2.78
CA ALA A 105 -13.09 -5.20 -2.91
C ALA A 105 -13.74 -4.92 -1.54
N ALA A 106 -13.36 -5.69 -0.51
CA ALA A 106 -13.79 -5.46 0.86
C ALA A 106 -13.33 -4.09 1.39
N ARG A 107 -12.10 -3.69 1.08
CA ARG A 107 -11.55 -2.37 1.42
C ARG A 107 -12.31 -1.23 0.73
N GLU A 108 -12.66 -1.40 -0.54
CA GLU A 108 -13.49 -0.43 -1.27
C GLU A 108 -14.85 -0.26 -0.59
N GLU A 109 -15.48 -1.35 -0.15
CA GLU A 109 -16.74 -1.31 0.57
C GLU A 109 -16.60 -0.61 1.93
N MET A 110 -15.58 -0.94 2.72
CA MET A 110 -15.24 -0.20 3.95
C MET A 110 -15.03 1.30 3.68
N GLY A 111 -14.47 1.65 2.52
CA GLY A 111 -14.31 3.03 2.07
C GLY A 111 -15.65 3.73 1.82
N LYS A 112 -16.61 3.05 1.18
CA LYS A 112 -17.97 3.56 1.01
C LYS A 112 -18.68 3.76 2.34
N GLN A 113 -18.58 2.81 3.27
CA GLN A 113 -19.19 2.94 4.60
C GLN A 113 -18.57 4.09 5.39
N SER A 114 -17.25 4.29 5.28
CA SER A 114 -16.57 5.44 5.90
C SER A 114 -17.08 6.78 5.34
N LEU A 115 -17.34 6.86 4.03
CA LEU A 115 -17.90 8.05 3.40
C LEU A 115 -19.36 8.29 3.81
N ASN A 116 -20.18 7.24 3.82
CA ASN A 116 -21.57 7.31 4.28
C ASN A 116 -21.64 7.79 5.73
N PHE A 117 -20.78 7.25 6.59
CA PHE A 117 -20.68 7.67 7.98
C PHE A 117 -20.30 9.15 8.10
N ALA A 118 -19.30 9.60 7.33
CA ALA A 118 -18.87 10.99 7.37
C ALA A 118 -19.98 11.95 6.94
N ASN A 119 -20.72 11.62 5.87
CA ASN A 119 -21.86 12.42 5.40
C ASN A 119 -22.98 12.45 6.44
N ALA A 120 -23.38 11.30 6.96
CA ALA A 120 -24.42 11.21 8.00
C ALA A 120 -24.00 12.00 9.26
N ALA A 121 -22.75 11.86 9.71
CA ALA A 121 -22.24 12.59 10.87
C ALA A 121 -22.25 14.10 10.63
N GLN A 122 -21.87 14.54 9.42
CA GLN A 122 -21.92 15.95 9.04
C GLN A 122 -23.36 16.49 9.07
N ASP A 123 -24.31 15.74 8.55
CA ASP A 123 -25.73 16.12 8.57
C ASP A 123 -26.25 16.24 10.01
N GLN A 124 -25.91 15.28 10.89
CA GLN A 124 -26.28 15.33 12.31
C GLN A 124 -25.63 16.51 13.04
N LEU A 125 -24.34 16.78 12.78
CA LEU A 125 -23.67 17.96 13.33
C LEU A 125 -24.39 19.25 12.93
N LEU A 126 -24.77 19.40 11.66
CA LEU A 126 -25.45 20.59 11.18
C LEU A 126 -26.85 20.72 11.79
N PHE A 127 -27.62 19.63 11.83
CA PHE A 127 -28.99 19.63 12.35
C PHE A 127 -29.05 19.98 13.83
N PHE A 128 -28.13 19.46 14.64
CA PHE A 128 -28.06 19.71 16.09
C PHE A 128 -27.15 20.88 16.48
N ASN A 129 -26.69 21.69 15.52
CA ASN A 129 -25.78 22.83 15.76
C ASN A 129 -24.49 22.43 16.53
N GLY A 130 -23.94 21.28 16.18
CA GLY A 130 -22.73 20.71 16.77
C GLY A 130 -21.47 21.54 16.52
N ASN A 131 -20.51 21.43 17.43
CA ASN A 131 -19.20 22.06 17.36
C ASN A 131 -18.12 21.04 16.95
N PHE A 132 -17.48 21.30 15.81
CA PHE A 132 -16.44 20.41 15.26
C PHE A 132 -15.23 20.22 16.20
N ASN A 133 -14.81 21.26 16.93
CA ASN A 133 -13.69 21.15 17.85
C ASN A 133 -14.03 20.24 19.03
N THR A 134 -15.23 20.37 19.59
CA THR A 134 -15.68 19.46 20.65
C THR A 134 -15.82 18.04 20.16
N MET A 135 -16.35 17.82 18.95
CA MET A 135 -16.37 16.49 18.33
C MET A 135 -14.96 15.89 18.22
N LYS A 136 -13.98 16.70 17.80
CA LYS A 136 -12.58 16.27 17.69
C LYS A 136 -12.03 15.82 19.05
N ASP A 137 -12.41 16.47 20.14
CA ASP A 137 -12.00 16.07 21.50
C ASP A 137 -12.58 14.68 21.85
N TYR A 138 -13.85 14.42 21.55
CA TYR A 138 -14.47 13.09 21.75
C TYR A 138 -13.82 11.98 20.90
N VAL A 139 -13.39 12.32 19.68
CA VAL A 139 -12.61 11.41 18.83
C VAL A 139 -11.25 11.13 19.45
N ASN A 140 -10.54 12.16 19.92
CA ASN A 140 -9.24 11.99 20.57
C ASN A 140 -9.35 11.14 21.83
N ASP A 141 -10.35 11.37 22.67
CA ASP A 141 -10.60 10.59 23.89
C ASP A 141 -10.84 9.11 23.56
N SER A 142 -11.63 8.85 22.52
CA SER A 142 -11.92 7.47 22.08
C SER A 142 -10.69 6.79 21.49
N MET A 143 -9.84 7.53 20.77
CA MET A 143 -8.55 7.03 20.28
C MET A 143 -7.56 6.74 21.42
N ILE A 144 -7.55 7.56 22.48
CA ILE A 144 -6.70 7.35 23.67
C ILE A 144 -7.14 6.11 24.43
N ALA A 145 -8.45 5.90 24.59
CA ALA A 145 -9.00 4.73 25.26
C ALA A 145 -8.59 3.41 24.59
N LEU A 146 -8.31 3.43 23.29
CA LEU A 146 -7.85 2.27 22.50
C LEU A 146 -6.34 2.26 22.24
N SER A 147 -5.57 3.15 22.88
CA SER A 147 -4.13 3.29 22.64
C SER A 147 -3.33 1.99 22.85
N ASP A 148 -3.69 1.18 23.85
CA ASP A 148 -3.04 -0.12 24.10
C ASP A 148 -3.32 -1.12 22.97
N SER A 149 -4.55 -1.17 22.44
CA SER A 149 -4.90 -1.99 21.27
C SER A 149 -4.09 -1.55 20.05
N PHE A 150 -4.01 -0.23 19.81
CA PHE A 150 -3.23 0.31 18.69
C PHE A 150 -1.74 0.00 18.78
N VAL A 151 -1.15 0.09 19.97
CA VAL A 151 0.26 -0.28 20.18
C VAL A 151 0.47 -1.76 19.87
N SER A 152 -0.47 -2.61 20.27
CA SER A 152 -0.40 -4.06 20.04
C SER A 152 -0.57 -4.47 18.57
N ALA A 153 -1.41 -3.76 17.81
CA ALA A 153 -1.66 -4.02 16.38
C ALA A 153 -0.57 -3.43 15.45
N ARG A 154 0.11 -2.35 15.89
CA ARG A 154 1.10 -1.62 15.06
C ARG A 154 2.32 -2.46 14.70
N ASP A 155 2.86 -3.21 15.65
CA ASP A 155 4.11 -3.95 15.45
C ASP A 155 3.94 -5.16 14.50
N PRO A 156 2.90 -6.01 14.65
CA PRO A 156 2.59 -7.05 13.67
C PRO A 156 2.35 -6.50 12.26
N GLN A 157 1.63 -5.37 12.15
CA GLN A 157 1.37 -4.71 10.88
C GLN A 157 2.65 -4.19 10.22
N TRP A 158 3.55 -3.60 11.00
CA TRP A 158 4.85 -3.16 10.52
C TRP A 158 5.71 -4.33 10.02
N LEU A 159 5.77 -5.41 10.79
CA LEU A 159 6.53 -6.61 10.44
C LEU A 159 6.00 -7.24 9.15
N ALA A 160 4.69 -7.42 9.02
CA ALA A 160 4.08 -7.97 7.82
C ALA A 160 4.36 -7.12 6.58
N ARG A 161 4.23 -5.80 6.69
CA ARG A 161 4.54 -4.86 5.59
C ARG A 161 6.02 -4.88 5.20
N SER A 162 6.91 -4.92 6.19
CA SER A 162 8.36 -4.97 5.97
C SER A 162 8.77 -6.27 5.28
N GLY A 163 8.22 -7.40 5.75
CA GLY A 163 8.42 -8.71 5.14
C GLY A 163 7.94 -8.76 3.69
N ALA A 164 6.72 -8.29 3.41
CA ALA A 164 6.19 -8.21 2.04
C ALA A 164 7.05 -7.33 1.13
N ARG A 165 7.53 -6.18 1.63
CA ARG A 165 8.38 -5.29 0.84
C ARG A 165 9.70 -5.93 0.44
N LEU A 166 10.34 -6.67 1.36
CA LEU A 166 11.57 -7.43 1.09
C LEU A 166 11.31 -8.61 0.15
N ALA A 167 10.17 -9.30 0.30
CA ALA A 167 9.77 -10.38 -0.62
C ALA A 167 9.60 -9.85 -2.05
N VAL A 168 8.92 -8.71 -2.24
CA VAL A 168 8.78 -8.05 -3.55
C VAL A 168 10.14 -7.70 -4.13
N PHE A 169 11.05 -7.18 -3.31
CA PHE A 169 12.41 -6.86 -3.74
C PHE A 169 13.15 -8.11 -4.24
N ASN A 170 13.15 -9.19 -3.46
CA ASN A 170 13.84 -10.44 -3.78
C ASN A 170 13.27 -11.09 -5.05
N ALA A 171 11.94 -11.13 -5.20
CA ALA A 171 11.30 -11.65 -6.40
C ALA A 171 11.74 -10.84 -7.63
N SER A 172 11.72 -9.50 -7.54
CA SER A 172 12.18 -8.64 -8.62
C SER A 172 13.66 -8.85 -8.98
N SER A 173 14.53 -9.13 -8.00
CA SER A 173 15.93 -9.50 -8.24
C SER A 173 16.06 -10.82 -9.02
N SER A 174 15.35 -11.86 -8.60
CA SER A 174 15.32 -13.15 -9.29
C SER A 174 14.87 -13.01 -10.76
N GLU A 175 13.88 -12.16 -11.01
CA GLU A 175 13.39 -11.90 -12.38
C GLU A 175 14.36 -11.10 -13.25
N ARG A 176 15.03 -10.08 -12.68
CA ARG A 176 16.11 -9.38 -13.40
C ARG A 176 17.17 -10.37 -13.84
N ASN A 177 17.60 -11.27 -12.94
CA ASN A 177 18.60 -12.30 -13.24
C ASN A 177 18.12 -13.29 -14.31
N THR A 178 16.84 -13.65 -14.30
CA THR A 178 16.23 -14.48 -15.35
C THR A 178 16.26 -13.74 -16.70
N THR A 179 15.83 -12.48 -16.73
CA THR A 179 15.82 -11.65 -17.95
C THR A 179 17.22 -11.47 -18.54
N LEU A 180 18.22 -11.22 -17.70
CA LEU A 180 19.61 -11.10 -18.13
C LEU A 180 20.14 -12.42 -18.68
N SER A 181 19.82 -13.54 -18.01
CA SER A 181 20.20 -14.88 -18.48
C SER A 181 19.59 -15.21 -19.84
N ASP A 182 18.33 -14.82 -20.08
CA ASP A 182 17.64 -15.01 -21.36
C ASP A 182 18.31 -14.24 -22.50
N LEU A 183 18.67 -12.98 -22.26
CA LEU A 183 19.36 -12.14 -23.24
C LEU A 183 20.77 -12.68 -23.54
N VAL A 184 21.50 -13.15 -22.53
CA VAL A 184 22.81 -13.80 -22.73
C VAL A 184 22.69 -15.06 -23.57
N ARG A 185 21.66 -15.89 -23.33
CA ARG A 185 21.38 -17.09 -24.15
C ARG A 185 21.09 -16.74 -25.62
N GLN A 186 20.61 -15.53 -25.88
CA GLN A 186 20.37 -15.00 -27.22
C GLN A 186 21.62 -14.32 -27.83
N GLY A 187 22.78 -14.41 -27.16
CA GLY A 187 24.06 -13.88 -27.63
C GLY A 187 24.22 -12.37 -27.40
N ILE A 188 23.37 -11.74 -26.59
CA ILE A 188 23.46 -10.31 -26.29
C ILE A 188 24.43 -10.06 -25.14
N ASP A 189 25.30 -9.07 -25.30
CA ASP A 189 26.11 -8.54 -24.19
C ASP A 189 25.24 -7.68 -23.26
N VAL A 190 25.03 -8.19 -22.05
CA VAL A 190 24.20 -7.55 -21.02
C VAL A 190 24.99 -6.80 -19.94
N THR A 191 26.29 -6.55 -20.14
CA THR A 191 27.19 -5.99 -19.11
C THR A 191 26.60 -4.76 -18.41
N LYS A 192 26.13 -3.76 -19.17
CA LYS A 192 25.52 -2.54 -18.61
C LYS A 192 24.26 -2.83 -17.77
N ALA A 193 23.36 -3.70 -18.23
CA ALA A 193 22.17 -4.01 -17.45
C ALA A 193 22.48 -4.88 -16.22
N ARG A 194 23.53 -5.70 -16.28
CA ARG A 194 24.03 -6.44 -15.11
C ARG A 194 24.58 -5.51 -14.05
N GLU A 195 25.40 -4.54 -14.41
CA GLU A 195 25.91 -3.51 -13.48
C GLU A 195 24.77 -2.76 -12.79
N ILE A 196 23.73 -2.36 -13.53
CA ILE A 196 22.55 -1.71 -12.95
C ILE A 196 21.80 -2.67 -12.01
N SER A 197 21.66 -3.96 -12.38
CA SER A 197 21.03 -4.96 -11.52
C SER A 197 21.78 -5.14 -10.21
N ASP A 198 23.12 -5.19 -10.25
CA ASP A 198 23.97 -5.30 -9.06
C ASP A 198 23.83 -4.06 -8.17
N GLN A 199 23.73 -2.87 -8.76
CA GLN A 199 23.43 -1.64 -8.03
C GLN A 199 22.06 -1.71 -7.34
N ILE A 200 21.03 -2.23 -8.01
CA ILE A 200 19.71 -2.43 -7.38
C ILE A 200 19.85 -3.41 -6.21
N ASP A 201 20.49 -4.55 -6.42
CA ASP A 201 20.65 -5.59 -5.40
C ASP A 201 21.43 -5.10 -4.18
N SER A 202 22.40 -4.20 -4.38
CA SER A 202 23.12 -3.54 -3.28
C SER A 202 22.21 -2.69 -2.38
N GLN A 203 21.09 -2.17 -2.90
CA GLN A 203 20.11 -1.41 -2.10
C GLN A 203 19.30 -2.28 -1.14
N ARG A 204 19.39 -3.61 -1.25
CA ARG A 204 18.66 -4.53 -0.37
C ARG A 204 18.98 -4.27 1.11
N THR A 205 20.26 -4.12 1.44
CA THR A 205 20.71 -3.87 2.82
C THR A 205 20.23 -2.52 3.32
N ASN A 206 20.25 -1.49 2.46
CA ASN A 206 19.73 -0.16 2.80
C ASN A 206 18.23 -0.19 3.07
N LEU A 207 17.48 -0.95 2.28
CA LEU A 207 16.04 -1.13 2.44
C LEU A 207 15.72 -1.88 3.73
N GLU A 208 16.42 -2.97 4.01
CA GLU A 208 16.27 -3.74 5.25
C GLU A 208 16.56 -2.87 6.49
N ASN A 209 17.66 -2.12 6.47
CA ASN A 209 18.01 -1.20 7.55
C ASN A 209 16.94 -0.10 7.74
N ALA A 210 16.45 0.49 6.64
CA ALA A 210 15.42 1.52 6.70
C ALA A 210 14.10 0.97 7.29
N LEU A 211 13.73 -0.25 6.93
CA LEU A 211 12.55 -0.94 7.46
C LEU A 211 12.73 -1.33 8.95
N ALA A 212 13.91 -1.79 9.36
CA ALA A 212 14.18 -2.12 10.76
C ALA A 212 14.05 -0.89 11.68
N HIS A 213 14.54 0.27 11.23
CA HIS A 213 14.53 1.52 12.00
C HIS A 213 13.23 2.33 11.84
N ARG A 214 12.28 1.86 11.03
CA ARG A 214 11.00 2.54 10.75
C ARG A 214 11.14 3.99 10.30
N GLY A 215 12.24 4.32 9.62
CA GLY A 215 12.53 5.69 9.20
C GLY A 215 11.81 6.02 7.90
N ASP A 216 10.63 6.63 7.95
CA ASP A 216 9.81 6.94 6.76
C ASP A 216 10.58 7.69 5.66
N VAL A 217 11.39 8.69 6.04
CA VAL A 217 12.22 9.46 5.10
C VAL A 217 13.28 8.58 4.44
N THR A 218 13.96 7.74 5.22
CA THR A 218 14.98 6.82 4.70
C THR A 218 14.35 5.77 3.79
N ILE A 219 13.18 5.23 4.17
CA ILE A 219 12.42 4.28 3.34
C ILE A 219 12.03 4.94 2.01
N GLN A 220 11.54 6.18 2.03
CA GLN A 220 11.20 6.92 0.81
C GLN A 220 12.41 7.15 -0.09
N SER A 221 13.55 7.55 0.50
CA SER A 221 14.80 7.75 -0.23
C SER A 221 15.24 6.47 -0.94
N VAL A 222 15.40 5.37 -0.19
CA VAL A 222 15.84 4.09 -0.74
C VAL A 222 14.88 3.57 -1.82
N ASN A 223 13.56 3.72 -1.62
CA ASN A 223 12.59 3.33 -2.65
C ASN A 223 12.68 4.19 -3.92
N SER A 224 13.01 5.48 -3.79
CA SER A 224 13.20 6.37 -4.93
C SER A 224 14.42 5.96 -5.74
N ASP A 225 15.53 5.65 -5.07
CA ASP A 225 16.75 5.17 -5.72
C ASP A 225 16.51 3.83 -6.45
N ILE A 226 15.88 2.87 -5.76
CA ILE A 226 15.48 1.58 -6.35
C ILE A 226 14.56 1.80 -7.57
N LYS A 227 13.61 2.72 -7.51
CA LYS A 227 12.69 3.01 -8.62
C LYS A 227 13.46 3.56 -9.82
N PHE A 228 14.35 4.53 -9.59
CA PHE A 228 15.17 5.14 -10.63
C PHE A 228 16.07 4.11 -11.31
N LEU A 229 16.77 3.28 -10.53
CA LEU A 229 17.61 2.19 -11.07
C LEU A 229 16.79 1.15 -11.84
N ASN A 230 15.61 0.75 -11.34
CA ASN A 230 14.72 -0.15 -12.08
C ASN A 230 14.21 0.45 -13.40
N GLN A 231 14.10 1.77 -13.51
CA GLN A 231 13.77 2.42 -14.78
C GLN A 231 14.95 2.35 -15.75
N GLN A 232 16.17 2.62 -15.27
CA GLN A 232 17.38 2.48 -16.08
C GLN A 232 17.58 1.04 -16.57
N PHE A 233 17.39 0.05 -15.70
CA PHE A 233 17.47 -1.37 -16.05
C PHE A 233 16.48 -1.72 -17.18
N ARG A 234 15.22 -1.28 -17.04
CA ARG A 234 14.19 -1.52 -18.05
C ARG A 234 14.53 -0.89 -19.38
N ASN A 235 15.04 0.34 -19.39
CA ASN A 235 15.46 1.00 -20.63
C ASN A 235 16.60 0.23 -21.30
N ALA A 236 17.61 -0.20 -20.56
CA ALA A 236 18.71 -1.00 -21.11
C ALA A 236 18.22 -2.33 -21.72
N VAL A 237 17.29 -3.03 -21.05
CA VAL A 237 16.69 -4.26 -21.59
C VAL A 237 15.88 -4.00 -22.87
N LEU A 238 15.14 -2.88 -22.94
CA LEU A 238 14.39 -2.51 -24.14
C LEU A 238 15.32 -2.24 -25.33
N ASP A 239 16.44 -1.54 -25.09
CA ASP A 239 17.46 -1.28 -26.11
C ASP A 239 18.04 -2.58 -26.66
N TYR A 240 18.37 -3.53 -25.78
CA TYR A 240 18.87 -4.86 -26.18
C TYR A 240 17.87 -5.64 -27.04
N ARG A 241 16.59 -5.61 -26.66
CA ARG A 241 15.54 -6.28 -27.43
C ARG A 241 15.33 -5.64 -28.80
N ALA A 242 15.45 -4.31 -28.89
CA ALA A 242 15.40 -3.61 -30.17
C ALA A 242 16.57 -4.03 -31.08
N GLN A 243 17.78 -4.12 -30.53
CA GLN A 243 18.97 -4.58 -31.27
C GLN A 243 18.80 -6.02 -31.77
N LEU A 244 18.32 -6.92 -30.92
CA LEU A 244 18.07 -8.32 -31.30
C LEU A 244 17.09 -8.42 -32.47
N ARG A 245 15.98 -7.68 -32.43
CA ARG A 245 14.99 -7.66 -33.53
C ARG A 245 15.63 -7.24 -34.86
N ILE A 246 16.51 -6.23 -34.84
CA ILE A 246 17.24 -5.78 -36.02
C ILE A 246 18.16 -6.91 -36.51
N MET A 247 18.96 -7.52 -35.64
CA MET A 247 19.88 -8.61 -36.01
C MET A 247 19.14 -9.80 -36.63
N THR A 248 18.03 -10.24 -36.03
CA THR A 248 17.21 -11.34 -36.58
C THR A 248 16.62 -10.99 -37.94
N SER A 249 16.15 -9.74 -38.13
CA SER A 249 15.62 -9.31 -39.43
C SER A 249 16.67 -9.33 -40.53
N VAL A 250 17.90 -8.86 -40.25
CA VAL A 250 19.02 -8.86 -41.20
C VAL A 250 19.46 -10.28 -41.55
N ALA A 251 19.56 -11.16 -40.56
CA ALA A 251 19.90 -12.57 -40.77
C ALA A 251 18.86 -13.27 -41.65
N THR A 252 17.57 -13.00 -41.42
CA THR A 252 16.47 -13.57 -42.21
C THR A 252 16.53 -13.12 -43.67
N VAL A 253 16.72 -11.83 -43.93
CA VAL A 253 16.86 -11.30 -45.30
C VAL A 253 18.09 -11.87 -46.00
N SER A 254 19.18 -12.08 -45.27
CA SER A 254 20.42 -12.62 -45.84
C SER A 254 20.30 -14.09 -46.20
N ALA A 255 19.51 -14.88 -45.45
CA ALA A 255 19.25 -16.29 -45.73
C ALA A 255 18.28 -16.53 -46.89
N MET A 256 17.54 -15.51 -47.33
CA MET A 256 16.62 -15.58 -48.48
C MET A 256 17.28 -15.22 -49.82
N LYS A 257 18.55 -14.81 -49.82
CA LYS A 257 19.36 -14.51 -51.01
C LYS A 257 20.29 -15.65 -51.33
#